data_AF-A0A4W2GTT4-F1
#
_entry.id   AF-A0A4W2GTT4-F1
#
_cell.length_a   1.000
_cell.length_b   1.000
_cell.length_c   1.000
_cell.angle_alpha   90.00
_cell.angle_beta   90.00
_cell.angle_gamma   90.00
#
_symmetry.space_group_name_H-M   'P 1'
#
loop_
_entity.id
_entity.type
_entity.pdbx_description
1 polymer ?
#
loop_
_entity_poly.entity_id
_entity_poly.type
_entity_poly.pdbx_seq_one_letter_code
_entity_poly.pdbx_strand_id
1 'polypeptide(L)'
;ISPCLLCCVVFCLLQAGAVHPGVTQDPRFQVVRRGQSGTLKCTQDLGHDRMYWYRQDLGHGLRLIHYSAGVHTSEPGDMPDGYNVSRSNTENFPLTLVCANRSQTSVYFCASSYSTALQGHLLSVEKDKGPPCRILALVT
;
A
#
# COMPACT_ATOMS: atom_id res chain seq x y z
N ILE A 1 -12.84 -40.54 15.73
CA ILE A 1 -13.26 -39.15 15.42
C ILE A 1 -14.78 -39.13 15.44
N SER A 2 -15.40 -38.33 16.32
CA SER A 2 -16.86 -38.34 16.49
C SER A 2 -17.55 -37.84 15.21
N PRO A 3 -18.62 -38.49 14.72
CA PRO A 3 -19.41 -38.02 13.58
C PRO A 3 -19.92 -36.58 13.76
N CYS A 4 -20.22 -36.19 15.01
CA CYS A 4 -20.62 -34.82 15.33
C CYS A 4 -19.50 -33.81 15.08
N LEU A 5 -18.25 -34.14 15.40
CA LEU A 5 -17.10 -33.27 15.14
C LEU A 5 -16.90 -33.06 13.63
N LEU A 6 -17.09 -34.10 12.83
CA LEU A 6 -17.03 -34.03 11.37
C LEU A 6 -18.15 -33.12 10.81
N CYS A 7 -19.38 -33.27 11.28
CA CYS A 7 -20.49 -32.40 10.87
C CYS A 7 -20.25 -30.93 11.24
N CYS A 8 -19.73 -30.66 12.44
CA CYS A 8 -19.41 -29.29 12.86
C CYS A 8 -18.34 -28.66 11.97
N VAL A 9 -17.27 -29.38 11.66
CA VAL A 9 -16.18 -28.87 10.80
C VAL A 9 -16.68 -28.59 9.38
N VAL A 10 -17.49 -29.48 8.79
CA VAL A 10 -18.09 -29.27 7.47
C VAL A 10 -19.01 -28.05 7.45
N PHE A 11 -19.86 -27.89 8.48
CA PHE A 11 -20.75 -26.74 8.58
C PHE A 11 -19.99 -25.41 8.73
N CYS A 12 -18.93 -25.38 9.54
CA CYS A 12 -18.07 -24.20 9.70
C CYS A 12 -17.37 -23.80 8.39
N LEU A 13 -16.90 -24.78 7.60
CA LEU A 13 -16.24 -24.53 6.32
C LEU A 13 -17.22 -24.05 5.24
N LEU A 14 -18.48 -24.52 5.26
CA LEU A 14 -19.52 -24.10 4.32
C LEU A 14 -20.02 -22.66 4.57
N GLN A 15 -19.86 -22.15 5.79
CA GLN A 15 -20.28 -20.80 6.16
C GLN A 15 -19.19 -19.73 5.99
N ALA A 16 -17.97 -20.13 5.61
CA ALA A 16 -16.88 -19.20 5.31
C ALA A 16 -17.14 -18.51 3.96
N GLY A 17 -17.98 -17.47 3.98
CA GLY A 17 -18.17 -16.60 2.83
C GLY A 17 -16.87 -15.89 2.45
N ALA A 18 -16.66 -15.66 1.16
CA ALA A 18 -15.55 -14.84 0.69
C ALA A 18 -15.75 -13.40 1.19
N VAL A 19 -14.87 -12.93 2.07
CA VAL A 19 -14.85 -11.52 2.48
C VAL A 19 -14.27 -10.72 1.32
N HIS A 20 -15.07 -9.81 0.74
CA HIS A 20 -14.60 -8.90 -0.30
C HIS A 20 -13.71 -7.83 0.35
N PRO A 21 -12.43 -7.71 -0.03
CA PRO A 21 -11.57 -6.69 0.54
C PRO A 21 -11.95 -5.32 -0.01
N GLY A 22 -12.38 -4.41 0.89
CA GLY A 22 -12.82 -3.07 0.51
C GLY A 22 -11.76 -2.19 -0.19
N VAL A 23 -10.48 -2.59 -0.05
CA VAL A 23 -9.35 -2.03 -0.77
C VAL A 23 -8.50 -3.18 -1.31
N THR A 24 -8.18 -3.15 -2.59
CA THR A 24 -7.37 -4.17 -3.28
C THR A 24 -6.12 -3.53 -3.89
N GLN A 25 -4.98 -4.20 -3.77
CA GLN A 25 -3.71 -3.80 -4.37
C GLN A 25 -3.21 -4.84 -5.38
N ASP A 26 -2.69 -4.38 -6.51
CA ASP A 26 -2.15 -5.22 -7.58
C ASP A 26 -0.89 -4.58 -8.21
N PRO A 27 0.19 -5.33 -8.44
CA PRO A 27 0.43 -6.71 -7.97
C PRO A 27 0.72 -6.75 -6.46
N ARG A 28 0.62 -7.95 -5.86
CA ARG A 28 0.99 -8.16 -4.44
C ARG A 28 2.49 -8.01 -4.20
N PHE A 29 3.30 -8.40 -5.17
CA PHE A 29 4.76 -8.32 -5.14
C PHE A 29 5.21 -7.83 -6.53
N GLN A 30 6.22 -6.97 -6.60
CA GLN A 30 6.71 -6.44 -7.87
C GLN A 30 8.23 -6.37 -7.91
N VAL A 31 8.86 -6.85 -8.97
CA VAL A 31 10.30 -6.65 -9.15
C VAL A 31 10.50 -5.75 -10.36
N VAL A 32 10.93 -4.52 -10.11
CA VAL A 32 11.18 -3.52 -11.15
C VAL A 32 12.69 -3.34 -11.29
N ARG A 33 13.22 -3.39 -12.51
CA ARG A 33 14.64 -3.12 -12.72
C ARG A 33 14.92 -1.65 -12.45
N ARG A 34 16.09 -1.37 -11.86
CA ARG A 34 16.54 0.01 -11.63
C ARG A 34 16.47 0.81 -12.93
N GLY A 35 15.99 2.04 -12.85
CA GLY A 35 15.87 2.94 -14.00
C GLY A 35 14.57 2.75 -14.80
N GLN A 36 13.82 1.68 -14.55
CA GLN A 36 12.53 1.46 -15.19
C GLN A 36 11.39 2.05 -14.37
N SER A 37 10.29 2.35 -15.05
CA SER A 37 9.04 2.70 -14.38
C SER A 37 8.30 1.44 -13.93
N GLY A 38 7.56 1.54 -12.83
CA GLY A 38 6.69 0.49 -12.34
C GLY A 38 5.47 1.07 -11.65
N THR A 39 4.32 0.44 -11.81
CA THR A 39 3.05 0.93 -11.25
C THR A 39 2.46 -0.11 -10.31
N LEU A 40 2.11 0.35 -9.11
CA LEU A 40 1.26 -0.34 -8.15
C LEU A 40 -0.15 0.22 -8.28
N LYS A 41 -1.12 -0.65 -8.47
CA LYS A 41 -2.54 -0.29 -8.54
C LYS A 41 -3.15 -0.41 -7.16
N CYS A 42 -4.05 0.51 -6.87
CA CYS A 42 -4.94 0.40 -5.72
C CYS A 42 -6.36 0.72 -6.17
N THR A 43 -7.30 -0.13 -5.77
CA THR A 43 -8.73 0.00 -6.07
C THR A 43 -9.55 -0.13 -4.79
N GLN A 44 -10.63 0.62 -4.67
CA GLN A 44 -11.58 0.54 -3.54
C GLN A 44 -13.02 0.51 -4.03
N ASP A 45 -13.90 -0.17 -3.28
CA ASP A 45 -15.35 -0.27 -3.53
C ASP A 45 -16.20 0.21 -2.33
N LEU A 46 -15.58 1.01 -1.44
CA LEU A 46 -16.16 1.51 -0.20
C LEU A 46 -16.84 2.89 -0.35
N GLY A 47 -16.77 3.51 -1.53
CA GLY A 47 -17.27 4.87 -1.75
C GLY A 47 -16.48 5.94 -0.99
N HIS A 48 -15.21 5.67 -0.67
CA HIS A 48 -14.33 6.61 0.02
C HIS A 48 -13.80 7.69 -0.94
N ASP A 49 -13.90 8.95 -0.52
CA ASP A 49 -13.35 10.07 -1.29
C ASP A 49 -11.81 10.09 -1.24
N ARG A 50 -11.24 9.81 -0.06
CA ARG A 50 -9.81 9.95 0.17
C ARG A 50 -9.08 8.64 -0.03
N MET A 51 -7.91 8.69 -0.67
CA MET A 51 -7.01 7.54 -0.82
C MET A 51 -5.56 7.94 -0.56
N TYR A 52 -4.76 6.98 -0.10
CA TYR A 52 -3.42 7.21 0.42
C TYR A 52 -2.47 6.14 -0.07
N TRP A 53 -1.24 6.53 -0.33
CA TRP A 53 -0.11 5.62 -0.50
C TRP A 53 0.89 5.83 0.62
N TYR A 54 1.16 4.77 1.33
CA TYR A 54 2.22 4.70 2.33
C TYR A 54 3.29 3.73 1.88
N ARG A 55 4.48 3.94 2.43
CA ARG A 55 5.49 2.90 2.49
C ARG A 55 5.91 2.61 3.92
N GLN A 56 6.31 1.38 4.15
CA GLN A 56 6.87 0.92 5.40
C GLN A 56 8.24 0.29 5.13
N ASP A 57 9.26 0.96 5.64
CA ASP A 57 10.62 0.44 5.66
C ASP A 57 10.87 -0.26 6.99
N LEU A 58 11.76 -1.25 6.99
CA LEU A 58 12.13 -1.98 8.21
C LEU A 58 12.58 -0.99 9.30
N GLY A 59 12.04 -1.17 10.51
CA GLY A 59 12.32 -0.30 11.66
C GLY A 59 11.65 1.08 11.64
N HIS A 60 10.88 1.41 10.60
CA HIS A 60 10.17 2.68 10.49
C HIS A 60 8.65 2.49 10.55
N GLY A 61 7.94 3.54 10.98
CA GLY A 61 6.49 3.62 10.84
C GLY A 61 6.05 3.79 9.39
N LEU A 62 4.73 3.85 9.17
CA LEU A 62 4.17 4.24 7.88
C LEU A 62 4.59 5.68 7.55
N ARG A 63 5.10 5.87 6.33
CA ARG A 63 5.43 7.20 5.80
C ARG A 63 4.58 7.48 4.59
N LEU A 64 3.95 8.65 4.56
CA LEU A 64 3.03 9.02 3.49
C LEU A 64 3.84 9.42 2.25
N ILE A 65 3.52 8.81 1.11
CA ILE A 65 4.11 9.15 -0.18
C ILE A 65 3.27 10.24 -0.84
N HIS A 66 1.98 9.94 -1.02
CA HIS A 66 0.99 10.79 -1.65
C HIS A 66 -0.40 10.47 -1.12
N TYR A 67 -1.29 11.44 -1.16
CA TYR A 67 -2.71 11.20 -0.93
C TYR A 67 -3.57 11.98 -1.93
N SER A 68 -4.84 11.64 -1.95
CA SER A 68 -5.86 12.31 -2.74
C SER A 68 -7.05 12.56 -1.83
N ALA A 69 -7.57 13.79 -1.85
CA ALA A 69 -8.74 14.18 -1.07
C ALA A 69 -10.07 13.91 -1.80
N GLY A 70 -10.00 13.52 -3.07
CA GLY A 70 -11.14 13.34 -3.98
C GLY A 70 -10.68 13.27 -5.43
N VAL A 71 -11.63 13.10 -6.36
CA VAL A 71 -11.33 13.02 -7.79
C VAL A 71 -10.58 14.26 -8.27
N HIS A 72 -9.59 14.07 -9.15
CA HIS A 72 -8.72 15.10 -9.71
C HIS A 72 -7.81 15.82 -8.69
N THR A 73 -7.67 15.29 -7.48
CA THR A 73 -6.72 15.81 -6.48
C THR A 73 -5.56 14.83 -6.24
N SER A 74 -4.37 15.38 -6.05
CA SER A 74 -3.17 14.63 -5.66
C SER A 74 -2.25 15.55 -4.88
N GLU A 75 -2.00 15.20 -3.63
CA GLU A 75 -1.20 15.99 -2.70
C GLU A 75 0.04 15.21 -2.29
N PRO A 76 1.21 15.86 -2.17
CA PRO A 76 2.43 15.23 -1.69
C PRO A 76 2.29 14.84 -0.21
N GLY A 77 2.94 13.73 0.16
CA GLY A 77 3.14 13.33 1.56
C GLY A 77 4.50 13.78 2.10
N ASP A 78 5.03 13.00 3.04
CA ASP A 78 6.33 13.22 3.66
C ASP A 78 7.50 12.94 2.69
N MET A 79 7.27 12.09 1.68
CA MET A 79 8.29 11.65 0.72
C MET A 79 7.71 11.39 -0.69
N PRO A 80 7.27 12.43 -1.41
CA PRO A 80 6.64 12.30 -2.72
C PRO A 80 7.66 12.02 -3.86
N ASP A 81 8.94 12.34 -3.64
CA ASP A 81 9.94 12.36 -4.70
C ASP A 81 10.15 11.00 -5.37
N GLY A 82 10.16 11.01 -6.72
CA GLY A 82 10.35 9.81 -7.53
C GLY A 82 9.09 8.96 -7.70
N TYR A 83 7.95 9.42 -7.19
CA TYR A 83 6.65 8.82 -7.37
C TYR A 83 5.69 9.79 -8.07
N ASN A 84 4.77 9.23 -8.84
CA ASN A 84 3.63 9.94 -9.42
C ASN A 84 2.34 9.19 -9.07
N VAL A 85 1.28 9.94 -8.81
CA VAL A 85 -0.07 9.40 -8.61
C VAL A 85 -1.05 10.10 -9.54
N SER A 86 -2.20 9.46 -9.77
CA SER A 86 -3.33 10.09 -10.44
C SER A 86 -4.64 9.65 -9.80
N ARG A 87 -5.64 10.54 -9.81
CA ARG A 87 -6.98 10.25 -9.29
C ARG A 87 -8.05 10.64 -10.31
N SER A 88 -8.28 9.78 -11.30
CA SER A 88 -9.31 10.02 -12.33
C SER A 88 -10.73 9.71 -11.86
N ASN A 89 -10.89 8.89 -10.83
CA ASN A 89 -12.16 8.52 -10.21
C ASN A 89 -11.96 8.19 -8.72
N THR A 90 -13.04 7.93 -7.98
CA THR A 90 -12.96 7.62 -6.55
C THR A 90 -12.46 6.20 -6.30
N GLU A 91 -12.59 5.28 -7.26
CA GLU A 91 -12.27 3.87 -7.08
C GLU A 91 -10.77 3.59 -7.20
N ASN A 92 -10.04 4.33 -8.02
CA ASN A 92 -8.65 4.00 -8.38
C ASN A 92 -7.68 5.07 -7.91
N PHE A 93 -6.54 4.64 -7.37
CA PHE A 93 -5.42 5.52 -7.03
C PHE A 93 -4.10 4.81 -7.30
N PRO A 94 -3.61 4.74 -8.55
CA PRO A 94 -2.33 4.11 -8.86
C PRO A 94 -1.13 4.92 -8.38
N LEU A 95 -0.08 4.24 -7.91
CA LEU A 95 1.23 4.79 -7.61
C LEU A 95 2.24 4.32 -8.65
N THR A 96 2.86 5.25 -9.34
CA THR A 96 3.88 4.99 -10.35
C THR A 96 5.24 5.44 -9.84
N LEU A 97 6.18 4.52 -9.74
CA LEU A 97 7.59 4.83 -9.61
C LEU A 97 8.06 5.32 -10.98
N VAL A 98 8.52 6.57 -11.06
CA VAL A 98 8.93 7.19 -12.33
C VAL A 98 10.21 6.53 -12.84
N CYS A 99 11.16 6.32 -11.94
CA CYS A 99 12.47 5.73 -12.22
C CYS A 99 12.91 4.92 -11.00
N ALA A 100 12.66 3.62 -11.01
CA ALA A 100 12.83 2.76 -9.85
C ALA A 100 14.27 2.81 -9.31
N ASN A 101 14.39 3.04 -8.01
CA ASN A 101 15.64 3.06 -7.27
C ASN A 101 15.58 2.12 -6.05
N ARG A 102 16.76 1.71 -5.54
CA ARG A 102 16.87 0.86 -4.35
C ARG A 102 16.32 1.50 -3.08
N SER A 103 16.42 2.82 -2.97
CA SER A 103 15.81 3.56 -1.87
C SER A 103 14.28 3.46 -1.89
N GLN A 104 13.67 2.97 -2.97
CA GLN A 104 12.24 2.73 -3.11
C GLN A 104 11.89 1.24 -2.94
N THR A 105 12.84 0.39 -2.53
CA THR A 105 12.55 -0.98 -2.09
C THR A 105 11.94 -0.94 -0.70
N SER A 106 10.64 -1.24 -0.60
CA SER A 106 9.86 -1.14 0.63
C SER A 106 8.57 -1.95 0.48
N VAL A 107 7.87 -2.19 1.58
CA VAL A 107 6.46 -2.60 1.52
C VAL A 107 5.60 -1.36 1.27
N TYR A 108 4.62 -1.47 0.37
CA TYR A 108 3.72 -0.38 0.00
C TYR A 108 2.29 -0.69 0.42
N PHE A 109 1.64 0.26 1.09
CA PHE A 109 0.27 0.13 1.57
C PHE A 109 -0.62 1.19 0.93
N CYS A 110 -1.76 0.75 0.42
CA CYS A 110 -2.84 1.63 0.04
C CYS A 110 -3.94 1.62 1.11
N ALA A 111 -4.49 2.79 1.39
CA ALA A 111 -5.64 2.96 2.27
C ALA A 111 -6.65 3.93 1.68
N SER A 112 -7.89 3.87 2.15
CA SER A 112 -8.95 4.81 1.76
C SER A 112 -9.78 5.21 2.98
N SER A 113 -10.41 6.39 2.93
CA SER A 113 -11.27 6.88 4.02
C SER A 113 -12.30 7.92 3.57
N TYR A 114 -13.37 8.09 4.35
CA TYR A 114 -14.26 9.25 4.22
C TYR A 114 -13.64 10.56 4.72
N SER A 115 -12.77 10.52 5.74
CA SER A 115 -12.18 11.70 6.38
C SER A 115 -10.72 11.50 6.79
N THR A 116 -9.93 12.58 6.80
CA THR A 116 -8.55 12.54 7.32
C THR A 116 -8.57 12.20 8.80
N ALA A 117 -8.03 11.05 9.18
CA ALA A 117 -7.72 10.75 10.57
C ALA A 117 -6.72 11.79 11.09
N LEU A 118 -6.97 12.35 12.27
CA LEU A 118 -6.09 13.31 12.92
C LEU A 118 -4.78 12.60 13.27
N GLN A 119 -3.65 13.03 12.71
CA GLN A 119 -2.34 12.41 12.93
C GLN A 119 -1.98 12.47 14.43
N GLY A 120 -2.14 11.35 15.15
CA GLY A 120 -1.58 11.17 16.48
C GLY A 120 -0.07 10.99 16.37
N HIS A 121 0.69 12.01 16.76
CA HIS A 121 2.14 12.06 16.60
C HIS A 121 2.83 11.10 17.59
N LEU A 122 3.12 9.86 17.19
CA LEU A 122 4.08 9.00 17.89
C LEU A 122 5.41 9.02 17.12
N LEU A 123 6.32 9.85 17.61
CA LEU A 123 7.67 10.02 17.06
C LEU A 123 8.53 8.79 17.40
N SER A 124 8.88 7.98 16.39
CA SER A 124 9.99 7.04 16.50
C SER A 124 11.30 7.69 16.06
N VAL A 125 12.32 7.52 16.90
CA VAL A 125 13.65 8.14 16.84
C VAL A 125 14.68 7.18 16.21
N GLU A 126 15.72 7.78 15.59
CA GLU A 126 17.11 7.26 15.37
C GLU A 126 17.40 6.47 14.06
N LYS A 127 18.57 6.50 13.36
CA LYS A 127 19.77 7.36 13.13
C LYS A 127 20.61 6.76 11.97
N ASP A 128 21.56 7.57 11.53
CA ASP A 128 22.41 7.65 10.32
C ASP A 128 23.19 6.42 9.75
N LYS A 129 23.22 6.40 8.40
CA LYS A 129 24.22 6.05 7.35
C LYS A 129 25.17 4.83 7.41
N GLY A 130 25.22 4.12 6.27
CA GLY A 130 26.30 3.22 5.83
C GLY A 130 26.38 3.09 4.28
N PRO A 131 27.52 2.66 3.69
CA PRO A 131 28.02 3.03 2.35
C PRO A 131 27.50 2.18 1.16
N PRO A 132 27.81 2.52 -0.11
CA PRO A 132 27.11 1.98 -1.26
C PRO A 132 27.83 0.76 -1.88
N CYS A 133 27.11 -0.34 -2.14
CA CYS A 133 27.47 -1.22 -3.25
C CYS A 133 26.31 -2.13 -3.71
N ARG A 134 26.50 -2.75 -4.87
CA ARG A 134 25.56 -3.37 -5.83
C ARG A 134 24.73 -4.54 -5.22
N ILE A 135 23.41 -4.68 -5.45
CA ILE A 135 22.70 -5.64 -6.35
C ILE A 135 21.15 -5.33 -6.37
N LEU A 136 20.36 -6.03 -7.20
CA LEU A 136 18.90 -5.99 -7.48
C LEU A 136 17.95 -5.56 -6.32
N ALA A 137 16.91 -4.81 -6.66
CA ALA A 137 15.83 -4.38 -5.74
C ALA A 137 14.66 -5.38 -5.80
N LEU A 138 14.27 -5.94 -4.65
CA LEU A 138 13.13 -6.85 -4.50
C LEU A 138 12.00 -6.07 -3.81
N VAL A 139 10.95 -5.65 -4.53
CA VAL A 139 9.78 -5.01 -3.88
C VAL A 139 8.82 -6.14 -3.51
N THR A 140 8.79 -6.49 -2.23
CA THR A 140 7.81 -7.45 -1.70
C THR A 140 6.56 -6.73 -1.25
#